data_AF-A0A7C1JK61-F1
#
_entry.id   AF-A0A7C1JK61-F1
#
_cell.length_a   1.000
_cell.length_b   1.000
_cell.length_c   1.000
_cell.angle_alpha   90.00
_cell.angle_beta   90.00
_cell.angle_gamma   90.00
#
_symmetry.space_group_name_H-M   'P 1'
#
loop_
_entity.id
_entity.type
_entity.pdbx_description
1 polymer ?
#
loop_
_entity_poly.entity_id
_entity_poly.type
_entity_poly.pdbx_seq_one_letter_code
_entity_poly.pdbx_strand_id
1 'polypeptide(L)'
;MSLVVDKIKCIEESNEIGADDIYLIVFRGRTVAPFESNLASIGPGSAWSDFDTGETHHTDVTIAKTQADAVYAVMMVEKDMGKDISGVEVIGAWKAQTDLVWKSIMMGFVAAGQPTSSNSAKAAGFAGIKNALNGLASLYMSFPKGNDDVIDVKRVTITSLGQAQTIRFRSDAEDATYDVTFKHV
;
A
#
# COMPACT_ATOMS: atom_id res chain seq x y z
N MET A 1 11.38 -2.88 -15.78
CA MET A 1 9.92 -3.00 -15.65
C MET A 1 9.55 -2.83 -14.19
N SER A 2 8.97 -1.69 -13.88
CA SER A 2 8.68 -1.23 -12.53
C SER A 2 7.27 -0.65 -12.46
N LEU A 3 6.62 -0.88 -11.33
CA LEU A 3 5.43 -0.16 -10.94
C LEU A 3 5.94 1.09 -10.24
N VAL A 4 5.57 2.26 -10.76
CA VAL A 4 5.91 3.56 -10.17
C VAL A 4 4.66 4.26 -9.71
N VAL A 5 4.80 5.11 -8.71
CA VAL A 5 3.92 6.26 -8.54
C VAL A 5 4.43 7.31 -9.52
N ASP A 6 3.55 7.89 -10.33
CA ASP A 6 3.84 8.95 -11.31
C ASP A 6 3.40 10.32 -10.75
N LYS A 7 2.32 10.32 -9.97
CA LYS A 7 1.73 11.53 -9.39
C LYS A 7 1.03 11.23 -8.07
N ILE A 8 1.16 12.12 -7.10
CA ILE A 8 0.30 12.19 -5.89
C ILE A 8 -0.27 13.61 -5.82
N LYS A 9 -1.57 13.74 -5.58
CA LYS A 9 -2.25 15.02 -5.40
C LYS A 9 -3.11 15.00 -4.14
N CYS A 10 -2.91 15.94 -3.23
CA CYS A 10 -3.86 16.21 -2.16
C CYS A 10 -5.06 16.97 -2.74
N ILE A 11 -6.26 16.44 -2.53
CA ILE A 11 -7.51 16.99 -3.06
C ILE A 11 -8.23 17.81 -1.98
N GLU A 12 -8.21 17.31 -0.75
CA GLU A 12 -8.91 17.86 0.40
C GLU A 12 -8.22 17.33 1.65
N GLU A 13 -8.13 18.15 2.69
CA GLU A 13 -7.50 17.85 3.97
C GLU A 13 -8.11 18.78 5.01
N SER A 14 -8.25 18.32 6.26
CA SER A 14 -8.66 19.21 7.34
C SER A 14 -7.52 20.16 7.71
N ASN A 15 -7.84 21.36 8.23
CA ASN A 15 -6.83 22.37 8.60
C ASN A 15 -6.06 21.99 9.88
N GLU A 16 -5.55 20.76 9.99
CA GLU A 16 -4.67 20.38 11.07
C GLU A 16 -3.36 21.16 10.96
N ILE A 17 -2.78 21.57 12.09
CA ILE A 17 -1.53 22.33 12.12
C ILE A 17 -0.39 21.31 12.20
N GLY A 18 0.11 20.90 11.04
CA GLY A 18 1.17 19.91 10.85
C GLY A 18 1.57 19.88 9.37
N ALA A 19 2.75 19.37 9.06
CA ALA A 19 3.13 19.07 7.67
C ALA A 19 2.90 17.57 7.50
N ASP A 20 1.94 17.19 6.65
CA ASP A 20 1.43 15.83 6.59
C ASP A 20 2.26 15.00 5.60
N ASP A 21 3.20 14.25 6.17
CA ASP A 21 4.15 13.42 5.46
C ASP A 21 3.47 12.08 5.08
N ILE A 22 3.36 11.74 3.79
CA ILE A 22 2.67 10.52 3.36
C ILE A 22 3.62 9.31 3.21
N TYR A 23 3.16 8.14 3.65
CA TYR A 23 3.76 6.83 3.36
C TYR A 23 2.86 5.98 2.46
N LEU A 24 3.50 5.20 1.58
CA LEU A 24 2.87 4.10 0.86
C LEU A 24 3.47 2.78 1.35
N ILE A 25 2.64 1.94 1.96
CA ILE A 25 2.97 0.55 2.26
C ILE A 25 2.49 -0.30 1.08
N VAL A 26 3.44 -0.92 0.39
CA VAL A 26 3.20 -1.64 -0.86
C VAL A 26 3.49 -3.11 -0.65
N PHE A 27 2.42 -3.91 -0.61
CA PHE A 27 2.50 -5.36 -0.68
C PHE A 27 2.41 -5.83 -2.14
N ARG A 28 3.26 -6.81 -2.50
CA ARG A 28 3.22 -7.53 -3.77
C ARG A 28 3.21 -9.04 -3.50
N GLY A 29 2.11 -9.70 -3.83
CA GLY A 29 2.00 -11.16 -3.81
C GLY A 29 1.97 -11.75 -5.22
N ARG A 30 2.85 -12.71 -5.53
CA ARG A 30 2.81 -13.44 -6.81
C ARG A 30 1.78 -14.56 -6.76
N THR A 31 0.96 -14.69 -7.79
CA THR A 31 -0.06 -15.76 -7.83
C THR A 31 0.46 -17.08 -8.41
N VAL A 32 1.45 -17.04 -9.30
CA VAL A 32 2.05 -18.28 -9.88
C VAL A 32 3.14 -18.85 -8.97
N ALA A 33 3.82 -17.98 -8.20
CA ALA A 33 4.79 -18.36 -7.19
C ALA A 33 4.35 -17.81 -5.81
N PRO A 34 3.34 -18.41 -5.17
CA PRO A 34 2.71 -17.86 -3.97
C PRO A 34 3.64 -17.71 -2.76
N PHE A 35 4.84 -18.30 -2.80
CA PHE A 35 5.85 -18.14 -1.75
C PHE A 35 6.74 -16.92 -1.94
N GLU A 36 6.61 -16.21 -3.06
CA GLU A 36 7.31 -14.96 -3.34
C GLU A 36 6.36 -13.78 -3.14
N SER A 37 6.24 -13.35 -1.89
CA SER A 37 5.63 -12.07 -1.55
C SER A 37 6.71 -11.06 -1.13
N ASN A 38 6.37 -9.77 -1.20
CA ASN A 38 7.20 -8.73 -0.61
C ASN A 38 6.33 -7.60 -0.08
N LEU A 39 6.84 -6.91 0.93
CA LEU A 39 6.26 -5.70 1.47
C LEU A 39 7.38 -4.66 1.57
N ALA A 40 7.08 -3.43 1.17
CA ALA A 40 7.97 -2.29 1.29
C ALA A 40 7.19 -1.10 1.85
N SER A 41 7.87 -0.27 2.63
CA SER A 41 7.40 1.07 3.00
C SER A 41 8.18 2.08 2.19
N ILE A 42 7.48 3.05 1.62
CA ILE A 42 8.04 4.10 0.79
C ILE A 42 7.44 5.40 1.34
N GLY A 43 8.27 6.23 1.93
CA GLY A 43 7.82 7.32 2.79
C GLY A 43 8.80 8.49 2.84
N PRO A 44 8.55 9.45 3.73
CA PRO A 44 8.98 10.83 3.64
C PRO A 44 10.49 11.00 3.77
N GLY A 45 10.96 12.06 3.10
CA GLY A 45 12.37 12.41 2.94
C GLY A 45 12.67 12.76 1.48
N SER A 46 13.12 11.78 0.68
CA SER A 46 13.60 12.05 -0.68
C SER A 46 12.56 11.91 -1.79
N ALA A 47 11.36 11.40 -1.49
CA ALA A 47 10.35 11.04 -2.50
C ALA A 47 9.14 12.00 -2.51
N TRP A 48 8.61 12.32 -1.34
CA TRP A 48 7.46 13.19 -1.11
C TRP A 48 7.43 13.64 0.36
N SER A 49 7.10 14.89 0.61
CA SER A 49 7.00 15.53 1.94
C SER A 49 6.16 16.79 1.78
N ASP A 50 5.43 17.18 2.83
CA ASP A 50 4.64 18.42 2.88
C ASP A 50 3.54 18.43 1.80
N PHE A 51 2.38 17.85 2.09
CA PHE A 51 1.20 17.96 1.23
C PHE A 51 0.16 18.86 1.89
N ASP A 52 -0.12 20.01 1.28
CA ASP A 52 -1.30 20.82 1.57
C ASP A 52 -2.42 20.55 0.55
N THR A 53 -3.65 20.91 0.90
CA THR A 53 -4.80 20.90 -0.01
C THR A 53 -4.48 21.55 -1.37
N GLY A 54 -4.60 20.76 -2.43
CA GLY A 54 -4.38 21.18 -3.81
C GLY A 54 -2.96 20.94 -4.33
N GLU A 55 -2.00 20.63 -3.46
CA GLU A 55 -0.62 20.36 -3.83
C GLU A 55 -0.47 19.05 -4.61
N THR A 56 0.61 18.99 -5.39
CA THR A 56 0.84 17.91 -6.34
C THR A 56 2.32 17.64 -6.48
N HIS A 57 2.71 16.38 -6.27
CA HIS A 57 4.04 15.89 -6.58
C HIS A 57 4.02 15.01 -7.82
N HIS A 58 4.97 15.26 -8.72
CA HIS A 58 5.23 14.48 -9.92
C HIS A 58 6.61 13.84 -9.80
N THR A 59 6.64 12.57 -9.39
CA THR A 59 7.90 11.85 -9.19
C THR A 59 7.68 10.40 -9.61
N ASP A 60 8.45 9.90 -10.58
CA ASP A 60 8.48 8.47 -10.96
C ASP A 60 9.18 7.65 -9.85
N VAL A 61 8.50 7.42 -8.73
CA VAL A 61 9.04 6.65 -7.62
C VAL A 61 8.75 5.18 -7.84
N THR A 62 9.79 4.38 -8.00
CA THR A 62 9.65 2.92 -8.12
C THR A 62 9.16 2.33 -6.81
N ILE A 63 7.97 1.73 -6.85
CA ILE A 63 7.34 1.11 -5.69
C ILE A 63 7.41 -0.42 -5.67
N ALA A 64 7.51 -1.04 -6.84
CA ALA A 64 7.72 -2.48 -6.97
C ALA A 64 8.24 -2.85 -8.35
N LYS A 65 8.77 -4.06 -8.49
CA LYS A 65 8.91 -4.67 -9.83
C LYS A 65 7.55 -5.13 -10.33
N THR A 66 7.19 -4.77 -11.56
CA THR A 66 5.93 -5.21 -12.18
C THR A 66 6.00 -6.68 -12.54
N GLN A 67 4.90 -7.40 -12.29
CA GLN A 67 4.71 -8.79 -12.62
C GLN A 67 3.25 -8.98 -13.06
N ALA A 68 3.03 -9.62 -14.20
CA ALA A 68 1.68 -9.81 -14.75
C ALA A 68 0.78 -10.69 -13.85
N ASP A 69 1.40 -11.53 -13.01
CA ASP A 69 0.74 -12.42 -12.08
C ASP A 69 0.69 -11.87 -10.64
N ALA A 70 1.13 -10.64 -10.40
CA ALA A 70 1.13 -10.07 -9.06
C ALA A 70 -0.19 -9.38 -8.69
N VAL A 71 -0.48 -9.42 -7.39
CA VAL A 71 -1.46 -8.55 -6.74
C VAL A 71 -0.69 -7.49 -5.96
N TYR A 72 -1.01 -6.23 -6.23
CA TYR A 72 -0.46 -5.07 -5.53
C TYR A 72 -1.52 -4.51 -4.60
N ALA A 73 -1.27 -4.55 -3.30
CA ALA A 73 -2.05 -3.82 -2.30
C ALA A 73 -1.22 -2.64 -1.82
N VAL A 74 -1.78 -1.43 -1.93
CA VAL A 74 -1.15 -0.19 -1.50
C VAL A 74 -2.00 0.39 -0.39
N MET A 75 -1.40 0.52 0.79
CA MET A 75 -1.96 1.27 1.90
C MET A 75 -1.30 2.64 1.93
N MET A 76 -2.12 3.68 1.97
CA MET A 76 -1.67 5.05 2.21
C MET A 76 -1.84 5.37 3.69
N VAL A 77 -0.80 5.95 4.26
CA VAL A 77 -0.73 6.33 5.67
C VAL A 77 -0.18 7.74 5.77
N GLU A 78 -0.75 8.52 6.66
CA GLU A 78 -0.31 9.85 7.04
C GLU A 78 0.58 9.77 8.28
N LYS A 79 1.62 10.60 8.31
CA LYS A 79 2.59 10.60 9.40
C LYS A 79 2.24 11.66 10.43
N ASP A 80 2.18 11.20 11.68
CA ASP A 80 1.93 12.10 12.80
C ASP A 80 3.13 12.20 13.73
N MET A 81 3.50 13.44 14.05
CA MET A 81 4.44 13.82 15.12
C MET A 81 5.64 12.88 15.32
N GLY A 82 6.35 12.56 14.23
CA GLY A 82 7.70 11.98 14.27
C GLY A 82 7.80 10.53 14.77
N LYS A 83 6.71 9.74 14.72
CA LYS A 83 6.74 8.30 15.07
C LYS A 83 6.53 7.40 13.86
N ASP A 84 7.56 7.35 13.03
CA ASP A 84 7.54 6.64 11.76
C ASP A 84 7.21 5.13 11.86
N ILE A 85 6.39 4.64 10.92
CA ILE A 85 6.33 3.23 10.47
C ILE A 85 7.69 2.70 9.94
N SER A 86 8.79 3.45 10.04
CA SER A 86 10.11 3.15 9.48
C SER A 86 10.98 2.22 10.34
N GLY A 87 10.54 1.84 11.53
CA GLY A 87 11.25 0.86 12.37
C GLY A 87 11.37 -0.49 11.66
N VAL A 88 12.60 -0.99 11.48
CA VAL A 88 12.89 -2.30 10.85
C VAL A 88 12.10 -3.44 11.51
N GLU A 89 11.85 -3.35 12.82
CA GLU A 89 11.05 -4.31 13.57
C GLU A 89 9.57 -4.30 13.17
N VAL A 90 8.98 -3.11 12.96
CA VAL A 90 7.58 -2.95 12.55
C VAL A 90 7.38 -3.48 11.14
N ILE A 91 8.21 -3.04 10.19
CA ILE A 91 8.14 -3.52 8.80
C ILE A 91 8.45 -5.01 8.70
N GLY A 92 9.38 -5.52 9.50
CA GLY A 92 9.67 -6.95 9.59
C GLY A 92 8.44 -7.77 10.02
N ALA A 93 7.74 -7.32 11.07
CA ALA A 93 6.51 -7.94 11.53
C ALA A 93 5.39 -7.87 10.48
N TRP A 94 5.21 -6.72 9.84
CA TRP A 94 4.21 -6.54 8.78
C TRP A 94 4.48 -7.44 7.59
N LYS A 95 5.75 -7.52 7.16
CA LYS A 95 6.18 -8.40 6.08
C LYS A 95 5.91 -9.86 6.42
N ALA A 96 6.28 -10.31 7.62
CA ALA A 96 6.04 -11.69 8.05
C ALA A 96 4.55 -12.04 8.08
N GLN A 97 3.73 -11.17 8.67
CA GLN A 97 2.29 -11.44 8.81
C GLN A 97 1.56 -11.40 7.47
N THR A 98 1.85 -10.40 6.62
CA THR A 98 1.25 -10.33 5.28
C THR A 98 1.68 -11.49 4.38
N ASP A 99 2.94 -11.94 4.48
CA ASP A 99 3.43 -13.12 3.77
C ASP A 99 2.72 -14.41 4.22
N LEU A 100 2.56 -14.61 5.53
CA LEU A 100 1.81 -15.76 6.07
C LEU A 100 0.35 -15.75 5.62
N VAL A 101 -0.32 -14.59 5.69
CA VAL A 101 -1.70 -14.43 5.22
C VAL A 101 -1.81 -14.76 3.73
N TRP A 102 -0.94 -14.20 2.89
CA TRP A 102 -0.91 -14.50 1.46
C TRP A 102 -0.77 -16.00 1.19
N LYS A 103 0.26 -16.63 1.79
CA LYS A 103 0.54 -18.06 1.61
C LYS A 103 -0.63 -18.92 2.07
N SER A 104 -1.24 -18.61 3.22
CA SER A 104 -2.38 -19.38 3.74
C SER A 104 -3.58 -19.36 2.80
N ILE A 105 -3.91 -18.19 2.22
CA ILE A 105 -5.00 -18.04 1.25
C ILE A 105 -4.67 -18.84 -0.01
N MET A 106 -3.47 -18.65 -0.58
CA MET A 106 -3.07 -19.35 -1.79
C MET A 106 -3.05 -20.87 -1.60
N MET A 107 -2.58 -21.36 -0.45
CA MET A 107 -2.64 -22.78 -0.10
C MET A 107 -4.07 -23.31 0.00
N GLY A 108 -5.01 -22.51 0.50
CA GLY A 108 -6.44 -22.86 0.50
C GLY A 108 -6.98 -23.11 -0.90
N PHE A 109 -6.61 -22.27 -1.88
CA PHE A 109 -6.96 -22.48 -3.29
C PHE A 109 -6.29 -23.73 -3.87
N VAL A 110 -5.00 -23.94 -3.59
CA VAL A 110 -4.28 -25.15 -4.03
C VAL A 110 -4.94 -26.42 -3.49
N ALA A 111 -5.28 -26.45 -2.19
CA ALA A 111 -5.93 -27.59 -1.54
C ALA A 111 -7.33 -27.87 -2.11
N ALA A 112 -8.04 -26.82 -2.55
CA ALA A 112 -9.33 -26.93 -3.23
C ALA A 112 -9.20 -27.29 -4.72
N GLY A 113 -7.99 -27.54 -5.24
CA GLY A 113 -7.75 -27.81 -6.67
C GLY A 113 -8.02 -26.61 -7.57
N GLN A 114 -8.05 -25.39 -7.02
CA GLN A 114 -8.34 -24.17 -7.76
C GLN A 114 -7.04 -23.45 -8.17
N PRO A 115 -6.96 -22.87 -9.38
CA PRO A 115 -5.80 -22.10 -9.81
C PRO A 115 -5.60 -20.84 -8.96
N THR A 116 -4.41 -20.67 -8.39
CA THR A 116 -4.01 -19.47 -7.64
C THR A 116 -3.91 -18.22 -8.52
N SER A 117 -3.75 -18.39 -9.83
CA SER A 117 -3.74 -17.30 -10.82
C SER A 117 -5.13 -16.76 -11.19
N SER A 118 -6.20 -17.39 -10.71
CA SER A 118 -7.58 -17.00 -10.99
C SER A 118 -7.93 -15.62 -10.42
N ASN A 119 -8.92 -14.95 -11.02
CA ASN A 119 -9.40 -13.67 -10.50
C ASN A 119 -9.99 -13.78 -9.09
N SER A 120 -10.61 -14.93 -8.75
CA SER A 120 -11.10 -15.21 -7.40
C SER A 120 -9.96 -15.31 -6.39
N ALA A 121 -8.88 -16.04 -6.72
CA ALA A 121 -7.70 -16.12 -5.87
C ALA A 121 -7.02 -14.75 -5.70
N LYS A 122 -6.90 -13.96 -6.78
CA LYS A 122 -6.38 -12.58 -6.71
C LYS A 122 -7.24 -11.68 -5.82
N ALA A 123 -8.56 -11.77 -5.93
CA ALA A 123 -9.49 -10.98 -5.12
C ALA A 123 -9.44 -11.39 -3.64
N ALA A 124 -9.45 -12.70 -3.35
CA ALA A 124 -9.34 -13.23 -1.99
C ALA A 124 -7.99 -12.86 -1.35
N GLY A 125 -6.90 -13.00 -2.10
CA GLY A 125 -5.57 -12.59 -1.68
C GLY A 125 -5.51 -11.10 -1.35
N PHE A 126 -6.04 -10.23 -2.21
CA PHE A 126 -6.13 -8.79 -1.92
C PHE A 126 -6.94 -8.51 -0.65
N ALA A 127 -8.13 -9.10 -0.52
CA ALA A 127 -9.00 -8.88 0.64
C ALA A 127 -8.33 -9.31 1.95
N GLY A 128 -7.65 -10.46 1.95
CA GLY A 128 -6.89 -10.93 3.10
C GLY A 128 -5.75 -9.99 3.48
N ILE A 129 -5.01 -9.50 2.49
CA ILE A 129 -3.91 -8.54 2.73
C ILE A 129 -4.44 -7.20 3.21
N LYS A 130 -5.54 -6.68 2.64
CA LYS A 130 -6.19 -5.46 3.12
C LYS A 130 -6.56 -5.59 4.61
N ASN A 131 -7.20 -6.69 4.99
CA ASN A 131 -7.56 -6.93 6.38
C ASN A 131 -6.34 -7.09 7.29
N ALA A 132 -5.29 -7.77 6.82
CA ALA A 132 -4.04 -7.92 7.57
C ALA A 132 -3.35 -6.58 7.82
N LEU A 133 -3.25 -5.74 6.78
CA LEU A 133 -2.64 -4.41 6.92
C LEU A 133 -3.45 -3.52 7.88
N ASN A 134 -4.78 -3.48 7.76
CA ASN A 134 -5.63 -2.72 8.69
C ASN A 134 -5.51 -3.24 10.13
N GLY A 135 -5.47 -4.56 10.32
CA GLY A 135 -5.26 -5.16 11.63
C GLY A 135 -3.90 -4.81 12.22
N LEU A 136 -2.83 -4.86 11.42
CA LEU A 136 -1.48 -4.48 11.84
C LEU A 136 -1.41 -3.00 12.19
N ALA A 137 -2.00 -2.13 11.39
CA ALA A 137 -2.10 -0.70 11.69
C ALA A 137 -2.72 -0.48 13.07
N SER A 138 -3.86 -1.12 13.37
CA SER A 138 -4.51 -0.99 14.67
C SER A 138 -3.67 -1.45 15.88
N LEU A 139 -2.66 -2.32 15.67
CA LEU A 139 -1.80 -2.86 16.73
C LEU A 139 -0.50 -2.06 16.92
N TYR A 140 0.03 -1.53 15.82
CA TYR A 140 1.35 -0.91 15.79
C TYR A 140 1.29 0.62 15.74
N MET A 141 0.19 1.19 15.24
CA MET A 141 0.00 2.64 15.09
C MET A 141 -0.82 3.24 16.24
N SER A 142 -1.42 2.41 17.11
CA SER A 142 -2.07 2.90 18.33
C SER A 142 -1.06 3.41 19.37
N PHE A 143 -1.36 4.53 20.02
CA PHE A 143 -0.59 5.07 21.14
C PHE A 143 -0.29 3.98 22.20
N PRO A 144 0.95 3.88 22.73
CA PRO A 144 2.06 4.83 22.61
C PRO A 144 3.03 4.57 21.44
N LYS A 145 2.81 3.53 20.62
CA LYS A 145 3.78 3.06 19.62
C LYS A 145 3.82 3.90 18.34
N GLY A 146 2.71 4.54 17.98
CA GLY A 146 2.58 5.49 16.86
C GLY A 146 1.46 6.50 17.13
N ASN A 147 1.30 7.45 16.21
CA ASN A 147 0.07 8.26 16.03
C ASN A 147 -0.30 8.37 14.54
N ASP A 148 0.38 7.66 13.64
CA ASP A 148 0.15 7.73 12.19
C ASP A 148 -1.27 7.27 11.84
N ASP A 149 -1.91 7.92 10.86
CA ASP A 149 -3.30 7.67 10.49
C ASP A 149 -3.46 6.96 9.14
N VAL A 150 -4.28 5.91 9.14
CA VAL A 150 -4.53 5.12 7.93
C VAL A 150 -5.56 5.83 7.07
N ILE A 151 -5.17 6.19 5.85
CA ILE A 151 -6.08 6.80 4.89
C ILE A 151 -6.94 5.72 4.21
N ASP A 152 -6.32 4.79 3.46
CA ASP A 152 -7.03 3.63 2.89
C ASP A 152 -6.05 2.57 2.36
N VAL A 153 -6.58 1.38 2.08
CA VAL A 153 -5.91 0.30 1.36
C VAL A 153 -6.63 0.02 0.05
N LYS A 154 -5.91 0.16 -1.06
CA LYS A 154 -6.42 -0.03 -2.42
C LYS A 154 -5.61 -1.06 -3.19
N ARG A 155 -6.24 -1.63 -4.22
CA ARG A 155 -5.60 -2.56 -5.16
C ARG A 155 -5.17 -1.81 -6.41
N VAL A 156 -3.89 -1.95 -6.79
CA VAL A 156 -3.41 -1.48 -8.11
C VAL A 156 -3.61 -2.59 -9.13
N THR A 157 -4.23 -2.25 -10.26
CA THR A 157 -4.60 -3.16 -11.34
C THR A 157 -3.98 -2.67 -12.65
N ILE A 158 -2.65 -2.75 -12.71
CA ILE A 158 -1.88 -2.44 -13.92
C ILE A 158 -1.26 -3.73 -14.44
N THR A 159 -1.53 -4.07 -15.71
CA THR A 159 -1.17 -5.35 -16.31
C THR A 159 -0.32 -5.22 -17.58
N SER A 160 -0.14 -4.01 -18.10
CA SER A 160 0.52 -3.75 -19.38
C SER A 160 1.47 -2.56 -19.32
N LEU A 161 2.49 -2.54 -20.17
CA LEU A 161 3.48 -1.44 -20.24
C LEU A 161 2.80 -0.15 -20.71
N GLY A 162 3.11 0.98 -20.07
CA GLY A 162 2.52 2.28 -20.39
C GLY A 162 1.11 2.49 -19.85
N GLN A 163 0.47 1.47 -19.25
CA GLN A 163 -0.80 1.65 -18.56
C GLN A 163 -0.60 2.47 -17.28
N ALA A 164 -1.48 3.44 -17.09
CA ALA A 164 -1.58 4.24 -15.88
C ALA A 164 -2.95 4.02 -15.21
N GLN A 165 -2.99 4.16 -13.89
CA GLN A 165 -4.21 4.07 -13.10
C GLN A 165 -4.17 5.12 -11.99
N THR A 166 -5.13 6.04 -11.99
CA THR A 166 -5.35 6.93 -10.86
C THR A 166 -6.33 6.29 -9.88
N ILE A 167 -5.96 6.28 -8.61
CA ILE A 167 -6.75 5.73 -7.50
C ILE A 167 -6.92 6.81 -6.44
N ARG A 168 -8.16 6.98 -5.98
CA ARG A 168 -8.49 7.87 -4.86
C ARG A 168 -8.40 7.13 -3.53
N PHE A 169 -7.70 7.73 -2.58
CA PHE A 169 -7.60 7.35 -1.18
C PHE A 169 -8.36 8.40 -0.36
N ARG A 170 -9.17 7.97 0.61
CA ARG A 170 -10.01 8.85 1.42
C ARG A 170 -10.09 8.30 2.85
N SER A 171 -9.77 9.13 3.82
CA SER A 171 -10.09 8.90 5.23
C SER A 171 -11.28 9.76 5.62
N ASP A 172 -12.29 9.14 6.23
CA ASP A 172 -13.37 9.90 6.89
C ASP A 172 -12.98 10.34 8.30
N ALA A 173 -11.95 9.72 8.90
CA ALA A 173 -11.45 10.08 10.22
C ALA A 173 -10.62 11.38 10.16
N GLU A 174 -9.68 11.44 9.22
CA GLU A 174 -8.77 12.60 9.04
C GLU A 174 -9.35 13.69 8.13
N ASP A 175 -10.50 13.41 7.51
CA ASP A 175 -11.08 14.28 6.48
C ASP A 175 -10.10 14.59 5.33
N ALA A 176 -9.19 13.66 5.01
CA ALA A 176 -8.18 13.80 3.96
C ALA A 176 -8.44 12.93 2.71
N THR A 177 -8.19 13.48 1.52
CA THR A 177 -8.41 12.85 0.21
C THR A 177 -7.20 13.03 -0.70
N TYR A 178 -6.68 11.93 -1.26
CA TYR A 178 -5.55 11.96 -2.19
C TYR A 178 -5.86 11.19 -3.48
N ASP A 179 -5.45 11.74 -4.61
CA ASP A 179 -5.42 11.03 -5.90
C ASP A 179 -3.98 10.61 -6.22
N VAL A 180 -3.75 9.29 -6.30
CA VAL A 180 -2.44 8.72 -6.66
C VAL A 180 -2.51 8.08 -8.03
N THR A 181 -1.63 8.49 -8.93
CA THR A 181 -1.47 7.89 -10.25
C THR A 181 -0.32 6.90 -10.22
N PHE A 182 -0.63 5.64 -10.46
CA PHE A 182 0.34 4.56 -10.65
C PHE A 182 0.57 4.33 -12.14
N LYS A 183 1.77 3.93 -12.52
CA LYS A 183 2.15 3.67 -13.91
C LYS A 183 3.10 2.48 -14.00
N HIS A 184 3.04 1.76 -15.11
CA HIS A 184 4.03 0.74 -15.44
C HIS A 184 5.02 1.26 -16.48
N VAL A 185 6.30 1.26 -16.09
CA VAL A 185 7.46 1.69 -16.88
C VAL A 185 8.48 0.58 -17.10
#